data_AF-A0A7V9H0I8-F1
#
_entry.id   AF-A0A7V9H0I8-F1
#
_cell.length_a   1.000
_cell.length_b   1.000
_cell.length_c   1.000
_cell.angle_alpha   90.00
_cell.angle_beta   90.00
_cell.angle_gamma   90.00
#
_symmetry.space_group_name_H-M   'P 1'
#
loop_
_entity.id
_entity.type
_entity.pdbx_description
1 polymer ?
#
loop_
_entity_poly.entity_id
_entity_poly.type
_entity_poly.pdbx_seq_one_letter_code
_entity_poly.pdbx_strand_id
1 'polypeptide(L)'
;MVLLSPNGTVEGLGDQPNLFIASEDEPVASVSSDLAEAAPVDENEAMLLPGSAHAQGIFTSDQAKPALDAMLERLKRFATR
;
A
#
# COMPACT_ATOMS: atom_id res chain seq x y z
N MET A 1 4.69 5.03 7.77
CA MET A 1 4.91 3.58 7.97
C MET A 1 4.57 2.88 6.66
N VAL A 2 5.28 1.82 6.27
CA VAL A 2 4.92 0.98 5.12
C VAL A 2 4.59 -0.40 5.68
N LEU A 3 3.34 -0.85 5.50
CA LEU A 3 2.91 -2.16 5.96
C LEU A 3 2.61 -3.07 4.75
N LEU A 4 3.26 -4.22 4.72
CA LEU A 4 2.97 -5.30 3.77
C LEU A 4 2.15 -6.34 4.53
N SER A 5 0.83 -6.32 4.37
CA SER A 5 -0.08 -7.24 5.08
C SER A 5 -0.51 -8.39 4.15
N PRO A 6 -0.23 -9.65 4.50
CA PRO A 6 -0.55 -10.81 3.69
C PRO A 6 -1.96 -11.34 3.99
N ASN A 7 -2.97 -10.47 3.99
CA ASN A 7 -4.39 -10.78 4.23
C ASN A 7 -4.76 -10.73 5.73
N GLY A 8 -5.17 -9.57 6.21
CA GLY A 8 -5.70 -9.43 7.57
C GLY A 8 -6.16 -8.02 7.88
N THR A 9 -7.11 -7.91 8.80
CA THR A 9 -7.49 -6.64 9.45
C THR A 9 -6.25 -6.05 10.10
N VAL A 10 -5.83 -4.87 9.62
CA VAL A 10 -4.72 -4.15 10.22
C VAL A 10 -5.28 -3.25 11.31
N GLU A 11 -5.12 -3.66 12.56
CA GLU A 11 -5.34 -2.78 13.71
C GLU A 11 -4.12 -1.88 13.91
N GLY A 12 -4.34 -0.65 14.41
CA GLY A 12 -3.23 0.24 14.75
C GLY A 12 -2.52 0.88 13.56
N LEU A 13 -3.27 1.29 12.52
CA LEU A 13 -2.76 2.03 11.35
C LEU A 13 -2.13 3.40 11.67
N GLY A 14 -2.19 3.82 12.94
CA GLY A 14 -1.62 5.07 13.41
C GLY A 14 -2.40 6.30 12.95
N ASP A 15 -1.85 7.47 13.25
CA ASP A 15 -2.40 8.80 12.94
C ASP A 15 -1.73 9.43 11.71
N GLN A 16 -0.97 8.65 10.94
CA GLN A 16 -0.25 9.09 9.75
C GLN A 16 -0.89 8.52 8.49
N PRO A 17 -0.93 9.27 7.36
CA PRO A 17 -1.45 8.77 6.10
C PRO A 17 -0.74 7.49 5.63
N ASN A 18 -1.53 6.47 5.31
CA ASN A 18 -1.05 5.15 4.91
C ASN A 18 -1.05 4.97 3.38
N LEU A 19 -0.18 4.10 2.90
CA LEU A 19 -0.20 3.58 1.52
C LEU A 19 -0.27 2.07 1.57
N PHE A 20 -1.33 1.51 0.99
CA PHE A 20 -1.56 0.09 0.87
C PHE A 20 -1.17 -0.35 -0.54
N ILE A 21 -0.43 -1.46 -0.67
CA ILE A 21 0.02 -1.97 -1.96
C ILE A 21 -0.34 -3.46 -2.04
N ALA A 22 -1.02 -3.86 -3.12
CA ALA A 22 -1.38 -5.24 -3.40
C ALA A 22 -1.32 -5.53 -4.90
N SER A 23 -1.24 -6.81 -5.28
CA SER A 23 -1.36 -7.19 -6.69
C SER A 23 -2.83 -7.42 -7.06
N GLU A 24 -3.21 -7.01 -8.28
CA GLU A 24 -4.60 -7.00 -8.77
C GLU A 24 -5.29 -8.37 -8.69
N ASP A 25 -4.57 -9.44 -9.01
CA ASP A 25 -5.10 -10.81 -9.05
C ASP A 25 -4.86 -11.59 -7.75
N GLU A 26 -4.38 -10.93 -6.67
CA GLU A 26 -4.34 -11.56 -5.36
C GLU A 26 -5.77 -11.78 -4.83
N PRO A 27 -6.08 -12.91 -4.16
CA PRO A 27 -7.42 -13.20 -3.63
C PRO A 27 -8.02 -12.13 -2.69
N VAL A 28 -7.20 -11.19 -2.23
CA VAL A 28 -7.56 -10.14 -1.27
C VAL A 28 -7.23 -8.74 -1.76
N ALA A 29 -7.01 -8.53 -3.07
CA ALA A 29 -6.63 -7.22 -3.59
C ALA A 29 -7.58 -6.10 -3.12
N SER A 30 -8.89 -6.39 -3.03
CA SER A 30 -9.92 -5.46 -2.55
C SER A 30 -9.70 -5.00 -1.11
N VAL A 31 -9.07 -5.80 -0.26
CA VAL A 31 -8.80 -5.45 1.15
C VAL A 31 -7.92 -4.20 1.25
N SER A 32 -7.01 -3.98 0.30
CA SER A 32 -6.18 -2.77 0.31
C SER A 32 -6.99 -1.50 0.07
N SER A 33 -7.98 -1.56 -0.80
CA SER A 33 -8.91 -0.44 -1.05
C SER A 33 -9.81 -0.21 0.17
N ASP A 34 -10.37 -1.28 0.73
CA ASP A 34 -11.23 -1.21 1.93
C ASP A 34 -10.46 -0.60 3.12
N LEU A 35 -9.19 -0.98 3.31
CA LEU A 35 -8.34 -0.41 4.35
C LEU A 35 -8.01 1.07 4.11
N ALA A 36 -7.78 1.48 2.87
CA ALA A 36 -7.55 2.88 2.54
C ALA A 36 -8.77 3.75 2.84
N GLU A 37 -9.97 3.25 2.53
CA GLU A 37 -11.24 3.95 2.81
C GLU A 37 -11.58 3.98 4.31
N ALA A 38 -11.34 2.89 5.03
CA ALA A 38 -11.69 2.76 6.44
C ALA A 38 -10.67 3.41 7.40
N ALA A 39 -9.47 3.73 6.92
CA ALA A 39 -8.41 4.27 7.76
C ALA A 39 -8.75 5.68 8.28
N PRO A 40 -8.41 5.99 9.54
CA PRO A 40 -9.00 7.11 10.30
C PRO A 40 -8.49 8.50 9.92
N VAL A 41 -7.57 8.59 8.97
CA VAL A 41 -6.89 9.83 8.57
C VAL A 41 -7.14 10.13 7.11
N ASP A 42 -7.07 11.40 6.72
CA ASP A 42 -7.16 11.75 5.31
C ASP A 42 -5.91 11.31 4.52
N GLU A 43 -6.01 11.41 3.19
CA GLU A 43 -4.92 11.13 2.26
C GLU A 43 -4.50 9.65 2.16
N ASN A 44 -5.16 8.68 2.81
CA ASN A 44 -4.85 7.25 2.60
C ASN A 44 -5.05 6.82 1.14
N GLU A 45 -4.17 5.95 0.66
CA GLU A 45 -4.20 5.50 -0.73
C GLU A 45 -3.98 3.98 -0.83
N ALA A 46 -4.65 3.37 -1.81
CA ALA A 46 -4.39 2.01 -2.25
C ALA A 46 -3.78 2.02 -3.65
N MET A 47 -2.71 1.27 -3.85
CA MET A 47 -2.03 1.07 -5.13
C MET A 47 -2.13 -0.40 -5.50
N LEU A 48 -2.98 -0.70 -6.49
CA LEU A 48 -3.07 -2.04 -7.07
C LEU A 48 -2.12 -2.13 -8.26
N LEU A 49 -1.24 -3.13 -8.22
CA LEU A 49 -0.22 -3.35 -9.25
C LEU A 49 -0.55 -4.64 -10.03
N PRO A 50 -0.29 -4.69 -11.34
CA PRO A 50 -0.45 -5.93 -12.11
C PRO A 50 0.34 -7.09 -11.50
N GLY A 51 -0.30 -8.24 -11.38
CA GLY A 51 0.30 -9.46 -10.84
C GLY A 51 -0.67 -10.24 -9.97
N SER A 52 -0.27 -11.45 -9.60
CA SER A 52 -1.07 -12.39 -8.82
C SER A 52 -0.39 -12.88 -7.55
N ALA A 53 0.90 -12.54 -7.37
CA ALA A 53 1.69 -13.00 -6.25
C ALA A 53 1.98 -11.86 -5.27
N HIS A 54 1.95 -12.18 -3.97
CA HIS A 54 2.17 -11.22 -2.91
C HIS A 54 3.47 -10.45 -3.07
N ALA A 55 3.39 -9.13 -3.00
CA ALA A 55 4.51 -8.20 -3.15
C ALA A 55 5.28 -8.31 -4.49
N GLN A 56 4.74 -9.00 -5.49
CA GLN A 56 5.38 -9.12 -6.81
C GLN A 56 5.63 -7.75 -7.44
N GLY A 57 4.63 -6.86 -7.33
CA GLY A 57 4.65 -5.49 -7.85
C GLY A 57 5.82 -4.64 -7.34
N ILE A 58 6.42 -4.98 -6.20
CA ILE A 58 7.51 -4.22 -5.57
C ILE A 58 8.89 -4.89 -5.69
N PHE A 59 8.96 -6.20 -5.96
CA PHE A 59 10.22 -6.94 -5.94
C PHE A 59 10.65 -7.53 -7.29
N THR A 60 9.72 -7.99 -8.12
CA THR A 60 10.05 -8.87 -9.27
C THR A 60 9.34 -8.50 -10.56
N SER A 61 8.67 -7.34 -10.62
CA SER A 61 8.01 -6.85 -11.81
C SER A 61 8.61 -5.53 -12.32
N ASP A 62 8.24 -5.14 -13.54
CA ASP A 62 8.58 -3.83 -14.10
C ASP A 62 7.93 -2.66 -13.34
N GLN A 63 7.00 -2.95 -12.43
CA GLN A 63 6.39 -1.96 -11.53
C GLN A 63 7.21 -1.72 -10.25
N ALA A 64 8.26 -2.51 -10.00
CA ALA A 64 9.04 -2.41 -8.78
C ALA A 64 9.62 -1.00 -8.56
N LYS A 65 10.26 -0.44 -9.59
CA LYS A 65 10.82 0.91 -9.50
C LYS A 65 9.72 1.98 -9.33
N PRO A 66 8.68 2.04 -10.18
CA PRO A 66 7.57 2.97 -9.98
C PRO A 66 6.92 2.89 -8.59
N ALA A 67 6.70 1.68 -8.07
CA ALA A 67 6.11 1.48 -6.75
C ALA A 67 7.03 2.01 -5.63
N LEU A 68 8.33 1.69 -5.69
CA LEU A 68 9.31 2.19 -4.72
C LEU A 68 9.46 3.72 -4.78
N ASP A 69 9.41 4.32 -5.97
CA ASP A 69 9.44 5.78 -6.13
C ASP A 69 8.20 6.42 -5.49
N ALA A 70 7.01 5.86 -5.68
CA ALA A 70 5.78 6.35 -5.05
C ALA A 70 5.83 6.25 -3.52
N MET A 71 6.35 5.15 -2.99
CA MET A 71 6.57 4.98 -1.55
C MET A 71 7.54 6.03 -1.01
N LEU A 72 8.64 6.29 -1.72
CA LEU A 72 9.64 7.29 -1.33
C LEU A 72 9.08 8.71 -1.36
N GLU A 73 8.36 9.10 -2.41
CA GLU A 73 7.74 10.43 -2.51
C GLU A 73 6.73 10.66 -1.39
N ARG A 74 5.98 9.62 -1.04
CA ARG A 74 5.04 9.67 0.09
C ARG A 74 5.76 9.83 1.42
N LEU A 75 6.83 9.08 1.65
CA LEU A 75 7.66 9.25 2.84
C LEU A 75 8.23 10.67 2.91
N LYS A 76 8.75 11.24 1.81
CA LYS A 76 9.24 12.63 1.79
C LYS A 76 8.13 13.64 2.12
N ARG A 77 6.92 13.45 1.58
CA ARG A 77 5.78 14.35 1.80
C ARG A 77 5.35 14.41 3.26
N PHE A 78 5.41 13.28 3.97
CA PHE A 78 4.89 13.19 5.35
C PHE A 78 5.98 13.13 6.44
N ALA A 79 7.26 12.89 6.10
CA ALA A 79 8.36 12.86 7.07
C ALA A 79 8.71 14.22 7.69
N THR A 80 8.17 15.32 7.17
CA THR A 80 8.40 16.68 7.70
C THR A 80 7.21 17.24 8.49
N ARG A 81 6.22 16.40 8.83
CA ARG A 81 5.10 16.79 9.71
C ARG A 81 5.42 16.49 11.17
#